data_AF-A0A368DF75-F1
#
_entry.id   AF-A0A368DF75-F1
#
_cell.length_a   1.000
_cell.length_b   1.000
_cell.length_c   1.000
_cell.angle_alpha   90.00
_cell.angle_beta   90.00
_cell.angle_gamma   90.00
#
_symmetry.space_group_name_H-M   'P 1'
#
loop_
_entity.id
_entity.type
_entity.pdbx_description
1 polymer ?
#
loop_
_entity_poly.entity_id
_entity_poly.type
_entity_poly.pdbx_seq_one_letter_code
_entity_poly.pdbx_strand_id
1 'polypeptide(L)'
;MMYFNFKVYLLNFLAVFFLSSTLFPPPNLNLEYSVESEYDSKIDYLPIAFTIKDFVGFKDFLGFFESGSDYIKTNRYGYVGKYQFGKGTLDMYGVSNLIHYKNNPELQEKVFLMNVMRNKWILRREIKWYSNRYLSNVFITESGIIAAAHLSGPGNVKKYLRSHCDINLDKKDANGTSISDYLRIFKGYNLDNIQAVRKPNLD
;
A
#
# COMPACT_ATOMS: atom_id res chain seq x y z
N MET A 1 -56.13 -19.58 -22.35
CA MET A 1 -54.89 -20.35 -22.48
C MET A 1 -53.72 -19.46 -22.12
N MET A 2 -53.32 -19.48 -20.85
CA MET A 2 -51.96 -19.77 -20.35
C MET A 2 -51.91 -19.25 -18.91
N TYR A 3 -52.02 -20.19 -17.99
CA TYR A 3 -51.85 -20.00 -16.56
C TYR A 3 -50.36 -19.78 -16.27
N PHE A 4 -50.04 -18.83 -15.40
CA PHE A 4 -48.91 -18.99 -14.48
C PHE A 4 -49.30 -18.41 -13.12
N ASN A 5 -49.51 -19.31 -12.17
CA ASN A 5 -49.95 -19.06 -10.81
C ASN A 5 -48.81 -18.46 -9.98
N PHE A 6 -48.99 -17.27 -9.42
CA PHE A 6 -48.20 -16.82 -8.28
C PHE A 6 -49.09 -16.89 -7.04
N LYS A 7 -48.83 -17.88 -6.18
CA LYS A 7 -49.53 -18.02 -4.89
C LYS A 7 -49.19 -16.82 -4.01
N VAL A 8 -50.19 -15.98 -3.75
CA VAL A 8 -50.17 -14.95 -2.71
C VAL A 8 -50.48 -15.64 -1.38
N TYR A 9 -49.52 -15.63 -0.45
CA TYR A 9 -49.77 -16.04 0.94
C TYR A 9 -50.11 -14.80 1.78
N LEU A 10 -51.24 -14.92 2.48
CA LEU A 10 -51.90 -13.93 3.31
C LEU A 10 -51.11 -13.63 4.60
N LEU A 11 -51.11 -12.35 4.95
CA LEU A 11 -50.65 -11.75 6.22
C LEU A 11 -51.29 -12.43 7.45
N ASN A 12 -50.50 -12.72 8.51
CA ASN A 12 -50.57 -12.03 9.81
C ASN A 12 -49.70 -12.66 10.93
N PHE A 13 -48.96 -11.76 11.59
CA PHE A 13 -48.72 -11.63 13.03
C PHE A 13 -47.94 -12.70 13.81
N LEU A 14 -46.67 -12.38 14.11
CA LEU A 14 -46.16 -12.40 15.48
C LEU A 14 -45.04 -11.36 15.60
N ALA A 15 -45.47 -10.14 15.97
CA ALA A 15 -44.60 -9.12 16.51
C ALA A 15 -43.94 -9.67 17.79
N VAL A 16 -42.62 -9.87 17.76
CA VAL A 16 -41.87 -10.02 19.00
C VAL A 16 -41.68 -8.61 19.56
N PHE A 17 -42.47 -8.37 20.60
CA PHE A 17 -42.34 -7.26 21.53
C PHE A 17 -40.92 -7.17 22.08
N PHE A 18 -40.21 -6.10 21.74
CA PHE A 18 -39.28 -5.46 22.67
C PHE A 18 -39.89 -4.10 23.06
N LEU A 19 -40.90 -4.12 23.94
CA LEU A 19 -41.13 -3.03 24.89
C LEU A 19 -40.39 -3.45 26.17
N SER A 20 -39.53 -2.63 26.76
CA SER A 20 -39.83 -1.27 27.21
C SER A 20 -38.51 -0.52 27.47
N SER A 21 -38.30 0.60 26.75
CA SER A 21 -38.37 1.98 27.29
C SER A 21 -37.02 2.42 27.91
N THR A 22 -36.32 3.46 27.48
CA THR A 22 -36.78 4.81 27.16
C THR A 22 -35.68 5.62 26.45
N LEU A 23 -36.12 6.56 25.59
CA LEU A 23 -35.43 7.74 25.08
C LEU A 23 -34.14 7.55 24.24
N PHE A 24 -34.24 7.90 22.96
CA PHE A 24 -33.15 8.61 22.28
C PHE A 24 -32.67 9.75 23.21
N PRO A 25 -31.36 9.88 23.49
CA PRO A 25 -30.90 11.06 24.20
C PRO A 25 -31.22 12.29 23.34
N PRO A 26 -31.64 13.40 23.95
CA PRO A 26 -31.88 14.62 23.20
C PRO A 26 -30.56 15.08 22.56
N PRO A 27 -30.61 15.78 21.41
CA PRO A 27 -29.44 16.47 20.92
C PRO A 27 -29.02 17.47 22.00
N ASN A 28 -27.79 17.32 22.50
CA ASN A 28 -27.15 18.02 23.64
C ASN A 28 -27.26 17.28 24.98
N LEU A 29 -26.45 16.23 25.15
CA LEU A 29 -25.98 15.78 26.45
C LEU A 29 -24.48 16.05 26.53
N ASN A 30 -24.10 17.12 27.22
CA ASN A 30 -22.70 17.38 27.59
C ASN A 30 -22.30 16.36 28.66
N LEU A 31 -21.82 15.20 28.23
CA LEU A 31 -21.24 14.20 29.11
C LEU A 31 -19.81 14.66 29.41
N GLU A 32 -19.62 15.35 30.53
CA GLU A 32 -18.30 15.68 31.03
C GLU A 32 -17.63 14.39 31.53
N TYR A 33 -16.86 13.76 30.65
CA TYR A 33 -16.07 12.58 30.98
C TYR A 33 -14.80 13.04 31.69
N SER A 34 -14.88 13.27 32.99
CA SER A 34 -13.70 13.50 33.82
C SER A 34 -13.07 12.15 34.18
N VAL A 35 -12.16 11.68 33.33
CA VAL A 35 -11.14 10.73 33.79
C VAL A 35 -10.11 11.54 34.53
N GLU A 36 -10.04 11.32 35.84
CA GLU A 36 -8.92 11.78 36.65
C GLU A 36 -7.69 10.99 36.21
N SER A 37 -6.95 11.57 35.26
CA SER A 37 -5.64 11.05 34.88
C SER A 37 -4.62 11.65 35.83
N GLU A 38 -3.93 10.79 36.58
CA GLU A 38 -2.58 11.10 37.02
C GLU A 38 -1.73 11.18 35.76
N TYR A 39 -1.75 12.36 35.14
CA TYR A 39 -1.03 12.67 33.93
C TYR A 39 0.44 12.88 34.27
N ASP A 40 1.22 11.81 34.24
CA ASP A 40 2.66 11.92 34.07
C ASP A 40 2.91 12.45 32.64
N SER A 41 3.23 13.74 32.55
CA SER A 41 3.36 14.55 31.33
C SER A 41 4.56 14.19 30.43
N LYS A 42 4.84 12.89 30.26
CA LYS A 42 6.00 12.41 29.48
C LYS A 42 5.71 11.13 28.69
N ILE A 43 4.58 11.08 27.99
CA ILE A 43 4.49 10.20 26.81
C ILE A 43 4.89 11.04 25.61
N ASP A 44 6.18 10.94 25.26
CA ASP A 44 6.67 11.30 23.93
C ASP A 44 5.78 10.57 22.92
N TYR A 45 5.05 11.33 22.10
CA TYR A 45 4.24 10.75 21.03
C TYR A 45 5.16 9.94 20.12
N LEU A 46 5.19 8.61 20.26
CA LEU A 46 5.85 7.77 19.28
C LEU A 46 5.05 7.93 17.97
N PRO A 47 5.61 8.56 16.92
CA PRO A 47 4.93 8.61 15.65
C PRO A 47 4.73 7.17 15.18
N ILE A 48 3.48 6.79 14.90
CA ILE A 48 3.19 5.53 14.21
C ILE A 48 4.03 5.56 12.92
N ALA A 49 4.91 4.58 12.72
CA ALA A 49 5.98 4.62 11.71
C ALA A 49 5.54 5.05 10.30
N PHE A 50 4.27 4.83 9.92
CA PHE A 50 3.71 5.24 8.63
C PHE A 50 3.35 6.73 8.50
N THR A 51 3.37 7.49 9.59
CA THR A 51 2.99 8.91 9.61
C THR A 51 4.15 9.83 9.22
N ILE A 52 5.40 9.38 9.41
CA ILE A 52 6.58 10.12 8.97
C ILE A 52 6.71 9.96 7.46
N LYS A 53 6.80 11.09 6.76
CA LYS A 53 6.94 11.14 5.29
C LYS A 53 8.39 11.07 4.83
N ASP A 54 9.15 10.11 5.36
CA ASP A 54 10.53 9.82 4.97
C ASP A 54 10.67 8.43 4.33
N PHE A 55 11.90 7.97 4.10
CA PHE A 55 12.16 6.66 3.53
C PHE A 55 11.74 5.50 4.44
N VAL A 56 11.82 5.67 5.77
CA VAL A 56 11.41 4.64 6.73
C VAL A 56 9.89 4.47 6.68
N GLY A 57 9.13 5.56 6.74
CA GLY A 57 7.68 5.50 6.58
C GLY A 57 7.25 4.96 5.21
N PHE A 58 7.99 5.29 4.15
CA PHE A 58 7.73 4.74 2.81
C PHE A 58 7.88 3.22 2.76
N LYS A 59 9.04 2.69 3.19
CA LYS A 59 9.32 1.25 3.11
C LYS A 59 8.41 0.47 4.05
N ASP A 60 8.13 0.98 5.23
CA ASP A 60 7.28 0.29 6.19
C ASP A 60 5.84 0.26 5.68
N PHE A 61 5.31 1.38 5.17
CA PHE A 61 3.96 1.40 4.63
C PHE A 61 3.83 0.47 3.42
N LEU A 62 4.84 0.43 2.55
CA LEU A 62 4.87 -0.49 1.42
C LEU A 62 4.90 -1.94 1.89
N GLY A 63 5.75 -2.30 2.85
CA GLY A 63 5.78 -3.65 3.43
C GLY A 63 4.46 -4.05 4.10
N PHE A 64 3.81 -3.11 4.79
CA PHE A 64 2.47 -3.33 5.36
C PHE A 64 1.43 -3.57 4.26
N PHE A 65 1.44 -2.77 3.20
CA PHE A 65 0.51 -2.91 2.08
C PHE A 65 0.69 -4.23 1.32
N GLU A 66 1.94 -4.65 1.10
CA GLU A 66 2.29 -5.87 0.36
C GLU A 66 1.99 -7.15 1.15
N SER A 67 2.37 -7.20 2.43
CA SER A 67 2.35 -8.45 3.19
C SER A 67 1.71 -8.34 4.57
N GLY A 68 1.43 -7.14 5.07
CA GLY A 68 1.16 -6.89 6.48
C GLY A 68 2.45 -6.79 7.32
N SER A 69 3.57 -6.44 6.69
CA SER A 69 4.92 -6.43 7.31
C SER A 69 5.44 -7.80 7.74
N ASP A 70 4.88 -8.87 7.20
CA ASP A 70 5.28 -10.24 7.46
C ASP A 70 6.46 -10.67 6.57
N TYR A 71 7.63 -10.90 7.18
CA TYR A 71 8.86 -11.35 6.53
C TYR A 71 8.81 -12.82 6.08
N ILE A 72 7.94 -13.64 6.66
CA ILE A 72 7.82 -15.07 6.35
C ILE A 72 6.60 -15.35 5.44
N LYS A 73 5.95 -14.32 4.92
CA LYS A 73 4.82 -14.50 4.01
C LYS A 73 5.29 -15.06 2.66
N THR A 74 4.48 -15.94 2.07
CA THR A 74 4.64 -16.36 0.68
C THR A 74 3.26 -16.42 0.05
N ASN A 75 3.02 -15.69 -1.03
CA ASN A 75 1.72 -15.71 -1.70
C ASN A 75 1.61 -16.89 -2.68
N ARG A 76 0.39 -17.11 -3.20
CA ARG A 76 0.09 -18.17 -4.17
C ARG A 76 0.87 -18.10 -5.49
N TYR A 77 1.48 -16.96 -5.79
CA TYR A 77 2.31 -16.73 -6.99
C TYR A 77 3.81 -16.91 -6.71
N GLY A 78 4.18 -17.29 -5.48
CA GLY A 78 5.58 -17.51 -5.08
C GLY A 78 6.35 -16.24 -4.76
N TYR A 79 5.67 -15.13 -4.48
CA TYR A 79 6.31 -13.88 -4.03
C TYR A 79 6.56 -13.99 -2.53
N VAL A 80 7.75 -13.58 -2.09
CA VAL A 80 8.27 -13.90 -0.75
C VAL A 80 8.53 -12.65 0.07
N GLY A 81 8.16 -12.71 1.35
CA GLY A 81 8.58 -11.80 2.39
C GLY A 81 7.82 -10.48 2.49
N LYS A 82 8.34 -9.57 3.30
CA LYS A 82 7.71 -8.28 3.64
C LYS A 82 7.30 -7.49 2.40
N TYR A 83 8.17 -7.52 1.40
CA TYR A 83 8.02 -6.74 0.16
C TYR A 83 7.50 -7.55 -1.02
N GLN A 84 7.11 -8.82 -0.79
CA GLN A 84 6.59 -9.72 -1.83
C GLN A 84 7.49 -9.74 -3.08
N PHE A 85 8.77 -10.06 -2.95
CA PHE A 85 9.63 -10.16 -4.13
C PHE A 85 9.46 -11.51 -4.85
N GLY A 86 9.34 -11.48 -6.18
CA GLY A 86 9.37 -12.67 -7.01
C GLY A 86 10.80 -13.21 -7.22
N LYS A 87 10.92 -14.52 -7.45
CA LYS A 87 12.22 -15.22 -7.63
C LYS A 87 13.14 -14.53 -8.64
N GLY A 88 12.63 -14.16 -9.82
CA GLY A 88 13.46 -13.53 -10.85
C GLY A 88 14.07 -12.20 -10.41
N THR A 89 13.37 -11.41 -9.59
CA THR A 89 13.90 -10.16 -9.03
C THR A 89 14.96 -10.45 -7.96
N LEU A 90 14.74 -11.47 -7.13
CA LEU A 90 15.72 -11.91 -6.13
C LEU A 90 17.01 -12.40 -6.79
N ASP A 91 16.90 -13.21 -7.84
CA ASP A 91 18.04 -13.69 -8.63
C ASP A 91 18.84 -12.52 -9.22
N MET A 92 18.18 -11.43 -9.67
CA MET A 92 18.87 -10.22 -10.15
C MET A 92 19.72 -9.53 -9.08
N TYR A 93 19.39 -9.70 -7.80
CA TYR A 93 20.15 -9.17 -6.66
C TYR A 93 21.06 -10.23 -6.02
N GLY A 94 21.28 -11.38 -6.67
CA GLY A 94 22.17 -12.44 -6.19
C GLY A 94 21.55 -13.33 -5.11
N VAL A 95 20.24 -13.27 -4.90
CA VAL A 95 19.54 -14.06 -3.88
C VAL A 95 18.83 -15.25 -4.54
N SER A 96 19.48 -16.40 -4.51
CA SER A 96 18.95 -17.66 -5.09
C SER A 96 18.29 -18.58 -4.04
N ASN A 97 18.72 -18.52 -2.78
CA ASN A 97 18.17 -19.32 -1.70
C ASN A 97 16.95 -18.62 -1.07
N LEU A 98 15.75 -18.99 -1.55
CA LEU A 98 14.48 -18.41 -1.08
C LEU A 98 14.17 -18.71 0.38
N ILE A 99 14.61 -19.86 0.92
CA ILE A 99 14.40 -20.22 2.32
C ILE A 99 15.25 -19.32 3.21
N HIS A 100 16.53 -19.12 2.85
CA HIS A 100 17.40 -18.20 3.56
C HIS A 100 16.85 -16.77 3.50
N TYR A 101 16.45 -16.31 2.32
CA TYR A 101 15.84 -14.98 2.13
C TYR A 101 14.60 -14.76 3.01
N LYS A 102 13.69 -15.73 2.99
CA LYS A 102 12.46 -15.70 3.79
C LYS A 102 12.73 -15.55 5.28
N ASN A 103 13.76 -16.22 5.78
CA ASN A 103 14.11 -16.22 7.20
C ASN A 103 15.14 -15.15 7.60
N ASN A 104 15.50 -14.24 6.69
CA ASN A 104 16.50 -13.21 6.92
C ASN A 104 15.93 -11.80 6.67
N PRO A 105 15.28 -11.19 7.69
CA PRO A 105 14.70 -9.84 7.57
C PRO A 105 15.69 -8.78 7.08
N GLU A 106 16.93 -8.81 7.56
CA GLU A 106 17.98 -7.87 7.15
C GLU A 106 18.24 -7.94 5.65
N LEU A 107 18.32 -9.15 5.09
CA LEU A 107 18.49 -9.35 3.65
C LEU A 107 17.28 -8.82 2.86
N GLN A 108 16.06 -8.95 3.36
CA GLN A 108 14.87 -8.38 2.70
C GLN A 108 14.91 -6.85 2.67
N GLU A 109 15.33 -6.22 3.78
CA GLU A 109 15.50 -4.77 3.87
C GLU A 109 16.60 -4.28 2.92
N LYS A 110 17.74 -4.98 2.83
CA LYS A 110 18.82 -4.67 1.88
C LYS A 110 18.34 -4.79 0.43
N VAL A 111 17.70 -5.90 0.07
CA VAL A 111 17.16 -6.11 -1.29
C VAL A 111 16.13 -5.04 -1.65
N PHE A 112 15.27 -4.65 -0.72
CA PHE A 112 14.31 -3.57 -0.96
C PHE A 112 15.00 -2.23 -1.24
N LEU A 113 16.00 -1.85 -0.42
CA LEU A 113 16.79 -0.64 -0.64
C LEU A 113 17.48 -0.66 -2.02
N MET A 114 18.13 -1.78 -2.37
CA MET A 114 18.75 -1.97 -3.69
C MET A 114 17.73 -1.80 -4.82
N ASN A 115 16.52 -2.33 -4.65
CA ASN A 115 15.44 -2.19 -5.62
C ASN A 115 15.01 -0.74 -5.82
N VAL A 116 14.88 0.01 -4.73
CA VAL A 116 14.62 1.46 -4.78
C VAL A 116 15.74 2.18 -5.53
N MET A 117 17.00 1.97 -5.14
CA MET A 117 18.17 2.61 -5.77
C MET A 117 18.23 2.35 -7.27
N ARG A 118 17.98 1.10 -7.69
CA ARG A 118 17.96 0.69 -9.10
C ARG A 118 16.80 1.31 -9.86
N ASN A 119 15.60 1.31 -9.28
CA ASN A 119 14.43 1.92 -9.90
C ASN A 119 14.59 3.45 -10.05
N LYS A 120 15.17 4.13 -9.05
CA LYS A 120 15.55 5.55 -9.16
C LYS A 120 16.49 5.78 -10.34
N TRP A 121 17.49 4.93 -10.54
CA TRP A 121 18.39 5.05 -11.70
C TRP A 121 17.67 4.83 -13.05
N ILE A 122 16.82 3.80 -13.16
CA ILE A 122 16.10 3.47 -14.40
C ILE A 122 15.10 4.56 -14.79
N LEU A 123 14.45 5.17 -13.79
CA LEU A 123 13.38 6.15 -13.93
C LEU A 123 13.84 7.60 -13.67
N ARG A 124 15.15 7.85 -13.56
CA ARG A 124 15.70 9.20 -13.25
C ARG A 124 15.16 10.32 -14.14
N ARG A 125 14.83 10.02 -15.41
CA ARG A 125 14.25 10.99 -16.34
C ARG A 125 12.77 11.22 -16.03
N GLU A 126 12.02 10.15 -15.82
CA GLU A 126 10.60 10.20 -15.46
C GLU A 126 10.41 10.92 -14.11
N ILE A 127 11.24 10.62 -13.11
CA ILE A 127 11.23 11.30 -11.81
C ILE A 127 11.48 12.80 -12.00
N LYS A 128 12.52 13.17 -12.77
CA LYS A 128 12.84 14.58 -13.06
C LYS A 128 11.73 15.32 -13.81
N TRP A 129 11.08 14.66 -14.77
CA TRP A 129 10.10 15.31 -15.65
C TRP A 129 8.70 15.41 -15.03
N TYR A 130 8.30 14.40 -14.25
CA TYR A 130 6.92 14.23 -13.83
C TYR A 130 6.67 14.41 -12.34
N SER A 131 7.67 14.41 -11.47
CA SER A 131 7.43 14.62 -10.02
C SER A 131 6.89 16.02 -9.73
N ASN A 132 6.05 16.13 -8.71
CA ASN A 132 5.45 17.36 -8.20
C ASN A 132 4.55 18.08 -9.21
N ARG A 133 3.81 17.31 -10.01
CA ARG A 133 2.79 17.83 -10.93
C ARG A 133 1.69 16.82 -11.18
N TYR A 134 0.58 17.32 -11.70
CA TYR A 134 -0.48 16.47 -12.23
C TYR A 134 -0.15 16.04 -13.65
N LEU A 135 -0.35 14.76 -13.93
CA LEU A 135 -0.41 14.21 -15.27
C LEU A 135 -1.80 13.62 -15.46
N SER A 136 -2.58 14.20 -16.38
CA SER A 136 -4.02 13.98 -16.44
C SER A 136 -4.65 14.29 -15.07
N ASN A 137 -5.19 13.28 -14.36
CA ASN A 137 -5.80 13.44 -13.03
C ASN A 137 -5.01 12.76 -11.90
N VAL A 138 -3.75 12.37 -12.15
CA VAL A 138 -2.90 11.70 -11.16
C VAL A 138 -1.81 12.66 -10.71
N PHE A 139 -1.73 12.93 -9.40
CA PHE A 139 -0.62 13.69 -8.84
C PHE A 139 0.61 12.79 -8.73
N ILE A 140 1.66 13.12 -9.48
CA ILE A 140 2.86 12.30 -9.58
C ILE A 140 3.90 12.78 -8.57
N THR A 141 4.46 11.84 -7.82
CA THR A 141 5.55 12.07 -6.87
C THR A 141 6.63 11.03 -7.06
N GLU A 142 7.85 11.32 -6.64
CA GLU A 142 8.96 10.37 -6.70
C GLU A 142 8.61 9.06 -5.98
N SER A 143 8.09 9.14 -4.75
CA SER A 143 7.70 7.96 -3.97
C SER A 143 6.61 7.13 -4.65
N GLY A 144 5.62 7.77 -5.25
CA GLY A 144 4.60 7.08 -6.04
C GLY A 144 5.19 6.37 -7.26
N ILE A 145 6.13 7.00 -7.98
CA ILE A 145 6.82 6.40 -9.13
C ILE A 145 7.60 5.14 -8.69
N ILE A 146 8.33 5.23 -7.58
CA ILE A 146 9.12 4.11 -7.05
C ILE A 146 8.22 2.97 -6.58
N ALA A 147 7.13 3.25 -5.88
CA ALA A 147 6.17 2.23 -5.47
C ALA A 147 5.51 1.56 -6.70
N ALA A 148 5.07 2.33 -7.69
CA ALA A 148 4.51 1.76 -8.91
C ALA A 148 5.53 0.90 -9.69
N ALA A 149 6.82 1.24 -9.59
CA ALA A 149 7.90 0.45 -10.20
C ALA A 149 8.16 -0.85 -9.43
N HIS A 150 7.91 -0.88 -8.11
CA HIS A 150 7.89 -2.10 -7.32
C HIS A 150 6.76 -3.03 -7.77
N LEU A 151 5.56 -2.49 -7.94
CA LEU A 151 4.39 -3.23 -8.43
C LEU A 151 4.58 -3.86 -9.82
N SER A 152 4.87 -3.03 -10.83
CA SER A 152 4.76 -3.43 -12.24
C SER A 152 6.09 -3.43 -13.00
N GLY A 153 7.18 -3.14 -12.30
CA GLY A 153 8.49 -2.93 -12.90
C GLY A 153 8.64 -1.54 -13.54
N PRO A 154 9.86 -0.99 -13.56
CA PRO A 154 10.11 0.37 -14.03
C PRO A 154 9.87 0.56 -15.53
N GLY A 155 9.91 -0.52 -16.33
CA GLY A 155 9.61 -0.45 -17.76
C GLY A 155 8.15 -0.10 -18.06
N ASN A 156 7.21 -0.66 -17.30
CA ASN A 156 5.78 -0.39 -17.46
C ASN A 156 5.42 1.01 -16.95
N VAL A 157 5.95 1.41 -15.79
CA VAL A 157 5.78 2.76 -15.26
C VAL A 157 6.29 3.82 -16.25
N LYS A 158 7.45 3.57 -16.86
CA LYS A 158 7.99 4.46 -17.90
C LYS A 158 7.04 4.63 -19.08
N LYS A 159 6.46 3.54 -19.59
CA LYS A 159 5.49 3.59 -20.69
C LYS A 159 4.24 4.37 -20.28
N TYR A 160 3.69 4.06 -19.12
CA TYR A 160 2.49 4.70 -18.58
C TYR A 160 2.67 6.23 -18.37
N LEU A 161 3.78 6.66 -17.79
CA LEU A 161 4.03 8.09 -17.58
C LEU A 161 4.26 8.83 -18.90
N ARG A 162 5.01 8.24 -19.84
CA ARG A 162 5.30 8.88 -21.13
C ARG A 162 4.11 8.94 -22.08
N SER A 163 3.12 8.08 -21.89
CA SER A 163 1.85 8.14 -22.61
C SER A 163 0.84 9.10 -21.97
N HIS A 164 1.27 9.93 -21.00
CA HIS A 164 0.38 10.82 -20.25
C HIS A 164 -0.74 10.07 -19.51
N CYS A 165 -0.39 8.95 -18.89
CA CYS A 165 -1.29 8.12 -18.08
C CYS A 165 -2.39 7.41 -18.89
N ASP A 166 -2.07 6.94 -20.10
CA ASP A 166 -2.98 6.10 -20.91
C ASP A 166 -3.48 4.88 -20.12
N ILE A 167 -4.81 4.74 -20.04
CA ILE A 167 -5.49 3.67 -19.30
C ILE A 167 -5.13 2.27 -19.81
N ASN A 168 -4.80 2.12 -21.10
CA ASN A 168 -4.40 0.82 -21.66
C ASN A 168 -3.01 0.36 -21.17
N LEU A 169 -2.23 1.31 -20.65
CA LEU A 169 -0.90 1.07 -20.08
C LEU A 169 -0.91 1.04 -18.54
N ASP A 170 -2.06 1.25 -17.90
CA ASP A 170 -2.24 1.16 -16.45
C ASP A 170 -2.30 -0.31 -15.99
N LYS A 171 -1.14 -0.99 -16.02
CA LYS A 171 -1.04 -2.41 -15.70
C LYS A 171 -1.45 -2.68 -14.27
N LYS A 172 -2.17 -3.79 -14.08
CA LYS A 172 -2.64 -4.29 -12.79
C LYS A 172 -1.86 -5.52 -12.35
N ASP A 173 -1.68 -5.65 -11.05
CA ASP A 173 -1.22 -6.90 -10.44
C ASP A 173 -2.35 -7.95 -10.41
N ALA A 174 -2.04 -9.11 -9.84
CA ALA A 174 -2.99 -10.20 -9.71
C ALA A 174 -4.11 -9.96 -8.68
N ASN A 175 -4.00 -8.90 -7.86
CA ASN A 175 -5.00 -8.47 -6.90
C ASN A 175 -5.88 -7.33 -7.47
N GLY A 176 -5.58 -6.84 -8.67
CA GLY A 176 -6.31 -5.79 -9.35
C GLY A 176 -5.80 -4.37 -9.09
N THR A 177 -4.73 -4.20 -8.31
CA THR A 177 -4.13 -2.90 -8.01
C THR A 177 -3.32 -2.42 -9.21
N SER A 178 -3.51 -1.16 -9.64
CA SER A 178 -2.84 -0.63 -10.83
C SER A 178 -1.62 0.25 -10.53
N ILE A 179 -0.89 0.62 -11.59
CA ILE A 179 0.19 1.62 -11.54
C ILE A 179 -0.35 2.95 -10.98
N SER A 180 -1.52 3.39 -11.45
CA SER A 180 -2.15 4.64 -10.99
C SER A 180 -2.61 4.58 -9.53
N ASP A 181 -3.02 3.40 -9.05
CA ASP A 181 -3.32 3.20 -7.63
C ASP A 181 -2.05 3.36 -6.76
N TYR A 182 -0.94 2.74 -7.14
CA TYR A 182 0.33 2.88 -6.40
C TYR A 182 0.86 4.33 -6.43
N LEU A 183 0.73 5.02 -7.57
CA LEU A 183 1.06 6.44 -7.68
C LEU A 183 0.25 7.29 -6.68
N ARG A 184 -1.04 6.96 -6.47
CA ARG A 184 -1.95 7.67 -5.57
C ARG A 184 -1.70 7.33 -4.10
N ILE A 185 -1.52 6.05 -3.78
CA ILE A 185 -1.40 5.52 -2.41
C ILE A 185 -0.06 5.94 -1.79
N PHE A 186 1.04 5.81 -2.54
CA PHE A 186 2.40 6.02 -2.02
C PHE A 186 2.92 7.43 -2.29
N LYS A 187 2.04 8.42 -2.44
CA LYS A 187 2.46 9.80 -2.72
C LYS A 187 3.01 10.52 -1.49
N GLY A 188 4.01 11.37 -1.72
CA GLY A 188 4.46 12.38 -0.76
C GLY A 188 5.43 11.89 0.31
N TYR A 189 6.15 10.79 0.10
CA TYR A 189 7.28 10.42 0.96
C TYR A 189 8.58 11.01 0.40
N ASN A 190 9.45 11.51 1.29
CA ASN A 190 10.77 12.00 0.94
C ASN A 190 11.74 10.82 0.77
N LEU A 191 12.30 10.67 -0.42
CA LEU A 191 13.30 9.66 -0.75
C LEU A 191 14.66 10.27 -1.16
N ASP A 192 14.89 11.56 -0.94
CA ASP A 192 16.04 12.33 -1.45
C ASP A 192 17.38 11.72 -1.00
N ASN A 193 17.42 11.20 0.22
CA ASN A 193 18.61 10.58 0.82
C ASN A 193 18.98 9.23 0.18
N ILE A 194 18.12 8.67 -0.68
CA ILE A 194 18.39 7.39 -1.36
C ILE A 194 19.00 7.67 -2.73
N GLN A 195 20.23 7.19 -2.93
CA GLN A 195 20.96 7.40 -4.17
C GLN A 195 20.41 6.56 -5.34
N ALA A 196 20.50 7.09 -6.55
CA ALA A 196 20.18 6.36 -7.77
C ALA A 196 21.40 5.56 -8.25
N VAL A 197 21.36 4.22 -8.14
CA VAL A 197 22.50 3.34 -8.49
C VAL A 197 22.10 2.34 -9.56
N ARG A 198 22.89 2.23 -10.64
CA ARG A 198 22.57 1.37 -11.79
C ARG A 198 22.59 -0.12 -11.45
N LYS A 199 23.60 -0.53 -10.66
CA LYS A 199 23.88 -1.91 -10.27
C LYS A 199 24.27 -1.93 -8.79
N PRO A 200 23.29 -1.81 -7.88
CA PRO A 200 23.58 -1.97 -6.46
C PRO A 200 23.99 -3.42 -6.17
N ASN A 201 24.85 -3.61 -5.17
CA ASN A 201 25.36 -4.89 -4.68
C ASN A 201 25.05 -5.05 -3.18
N LEU A 202 25.24 -6.27 -2.66
CA LEU A 202 24.99 -6.62 -1.24
C LEU A 202 26.23 -6.43 -0.35
N ASP A 203 27.32 -5.89 -0.92
CA ASP A 203 28.64 -5.77 -0.28
C ASP A 203 28.62 -4.82 0.94
#